data_AF-A0AAV5T3D9-F1
#
_entry.id   AF-A0AAV5T3D9-F1
#
_cell.length_a   1.000
_cell.length_b   1.000
_cell.length_c   1.000
_cell.angle_alpha   90.00
_cell.angle_beta   90.00
_cell.angle_gamma   90.00
#
_symmetry.space_group_name_H-M   'P 1'
#
loop_
_entity.id
_entity.type
_entity.pdbx_description
1 polymer ?
#
loop_
_entity_poly.entity_id
_entity_poly.type
_entity_poly.pdbx_seq_one_letter_code
_entity_poly.pdbx_strand_id
1 'polypeptide(L)'
;GSRLGCPMEGHKSIGIWLILSFQLTEGISDLIAALHKRETHVYLVSGGFRSIIVPVADILSIPRERIYANELIYDSHDQYMGFDENEPTSDSGSKIVGKAGVCGMLKKKYGYKNLVMIGDGATDLEAAPPADTFIGFGGNAIRTAVKDGADWFVTSFDDLHKSLQ
;
A
#
# COMPACT_ATOMS: atom_id res chain seq x y z
N GLY A 1 27.67 18.80 30.50
CA GLY A 1 27.98 17.63 29.65
C GLY A 1 26.68 17.09 29.09
N SER A 2 26.71 16.78 27.79
CA SER A 2 25.75 15.98 27.00
C SER A 2 24.27 16.37 27.00
N ARG A 3 23.89 17.16 25.99
CA ARG A 3 22.55 17.19 25.40
C ARG A 3 22.26 15.80 24.81
N LEU A 4 21.18 15.17 25.25
CA LEU A 4 20.62 14.01 24.56
C LEU A 4 20.03 14.50 23.25
N GLY A 5 20.65 14.08 22.14
CA GLY A 5 20.20 14.37 20.79
C GLY A 5 18.84 13.75 20.53
N CYS A 6 17.87 14.59 20.19
CA CYS A 6 16.65 14.19 19.53
C CYS A 6 17.05 13.64 18.14
N PRO A 7 16.68 12.40 17.75
CA PRO A 7 16.92 11.95 16.39
C PRO A 7 15.94 12.67 15.46
N MET A 8 16.52 13.62 14.71
CA MET A 8 16.14 14.16 13.40
C MET A 8 14.76 13.75 12.86
N GLU A 9 13.87 14.74 12.73
CA GLU A 9 12.65 14.67 11.93
C GLU A 9 13.01 14.46 10.45
N GLY A 10 13.15 13.20 10.04
CA GLY A 10 13.09 12.80 8.63
C GLY A 10 11.65 12.86 8.15
N HIS A 11 11.40 13.52 7.02
CA HIS A 11 10.11 13.51 6.33
C HIS A 11 9.76 12.06 5.94
N LYS A 12 8.97 11.38 6.78
CA LYS A 12 8.49 10.02 6.51
C LYS A 12 7.33 10.10 5.50
N SER A 13 7.66 10.02 4.23
CA SER A 13 6.68 9.72 3.17
C SER A 13 6.36 8.23 3.20
N ILE A 14 5.14 7.87 2.84
CA ILE A 14 4.68 6.48 2.68
C ILE A 14 4.15 6.30 1.29
N GLY A 15 4.50 5.18 0.65
CA GLY A 15 3.77 4.65 -0.50
C GLY A 15 2.98 3.42 -0.08
N ILE A 16 1.66 3.44 -0.26
CA ILE A 16 0.80 2.27 -0.17
C ILE A 16 0.59 1.71 -1.58
N TRP A 17 0.69 0.39 -1.74
CA TRP A 17 0.66 -0.28 -3.03
C TRP A 17 -0.26 -1.51 -3.09
N LEU A 18 -1.00 -1.63 -4.21
CA LEU A 18 -1.83 -2.78 -4.56
C LEU A 18 -1.12 -3.67 -5.59
N ILE A 19 -1.09 -4.98 -5.34
CA ILE A 19 -0.67 -5.97 -6.33
C ILE A 19 -1.87 -6.31 -7.23
N LEU A 20 -1.71 -6.05 -8.53
CA LEU A 20 -2.52 -6.69 -9.56
C LEU A 20 -1.66 -7.68 -10.33
N SER A 21 -2.10 -8.93 -10.31
CA SER A 21 -1.57 -10.09 -11.03
C SER A 21 -0.35 -10.77 -10.42
N PHE A 22 -0.24 -12.09 -10.65
CA PHE A 22 0.80 -13.00 -10.15
C PHE A 22 2.22 -12.67 -10.68
N GLN A 23 2.34 -11.67 -11.54
CA GLN A 23 3.60 -11.17 -12.08
C GLN A 23 3.83 -9.73 -11.60
N LEU A 24 5.05 -9.48 -11.12
CA LEU A 24 5.50 -8.12 -10.82
C LEU A 24 5.44 -7.29 -12.10
N THR A 25 4.72 -6.18 -12.05
CA THR A 25 4.73 -5.20 -13.14
C THR A 25 6.14 -4.63 -13.31
N GLU A 26 6.55 -4.43 -14.56
CA GLU A 26 7.87 -3.89 -14.89
C GLU A 26 8.15 -2.55 -14.18
N GLY A 27 9.39 -2.35 -13.72
CA GLY A 27 9.82 -1.14 -13.00
C GLY A 27 9.48 -1.09 -11.51
N ILE A 28 8.65 -2.01 -10.98
CA ILE A 28 8.27 -1.96 -9.55
C ILE A 28 9.45 -2.22 -8.61
N SER A 29 10.30 -3.20 -8.93
CA SER A 29 11.45 -3.53 -8.07
C SER A 29 12.39 -2.34 -7.91
N ASP A 30 12.64 -1.60 -9.00
CA ASP A 30 13.50 -0.41 -8.99
C ASP A 30 12.86 0.73 -8.21
N LEU A 31 11.54 0.94 -8.39
CA LEU A 31 10.79 1.92 -7.62
C LEU A 31 10.84 1.62 -6.11
N ILE A 32 10.58 0.37 -5.69
CA ILE A 32 10.65 -0.01 -4.27
C ILE A 32 12.07 0.16 -3.74
N ALA A 33 13.08 -0.26 -4.50
CA ALA A 33 14.49 -0.09 -4.11
C ALA A 33 14.84 1.39 -3.90
N ALA A 34 14.38 2.28 -4.79
CA ALA A 34 14.57 3.72 -4.66
C ALA A 34 13.85 4.28 -3.42
N LEU A 35 12.63 3.83 -3.14
CA LEU A 35 11.89 4.22 -1.93
C LEU A 35 12.58 3.75 -0.65
N HIS A 36 13.06 2.50 -0.62
CA HIS A 36 13.83 1.97 0.51
C HIS A 36 15.13 2.74 0.74
N LYS A 37 15.85 3.11 -0.32
CA LYS A 37 17.06 3.94 -0.24
C LYS A 37 16.80 5.32 0.36
N ARG A 38 15.58 5.84 0.20
CA ARG A 38 15.10 7.11 0.79
C ARG A 38 14.46 6.91 2.17
N GLU A 39 14.61 5.73 2.78
CA GLU A 39 14.00 5.37 4.07
C GLU A 39 12.47 5.57 4.10
N THR A 40 11.83 5.46 2.94
CA THR A 40 10.38 5.54 2.82
C THR A 40 9.77 4.19 3.21
N HIS A 41 8.80 4.22 4.12
CA HIS A 41 8.06 3.02 4.48
C HIS A 41 7.09 2.65 3.36
N VAL A 42 7.20 1.42 2.86
CA VAL A 42 6.32 0.86 1.84
C VAL A 42 5.38 -0.15 2.50
N TYR A 43 4.11 -0.09 2.13
CA TYR A 43 3.06 -1.01 2.60
C TYR A 43 2.33 -1.65 1.42
N LEU A 44 1.94 -2.90 1.58
CA LEU A 44 1.07 -3.59 0.63
C LEU A 44 -0.32 -3.68 1.24
N VAL A 45 -1.32 -3.08 0.60
CA VAL A 45 -2.69 -3.06 1.10
C VAL A 45 -3.62 -3.60 0.02
N SER A 46 -4.29 -4.72 0.28
CA SER A 46 -5.08 -5.42 -0.73
C SER A 46 -6.38 -5.99 -0.17
N GLY A 47 -7.41 -6.06 -1.01
CA GLY A 47 -8.61 -6.86 -0.72
C GLY A 47 -8.44 -8.35 -1.08
N GLY A 48 -7.29 -8.73 -1.63
CA GLY A 48 -6.92 -10.12 -1.86
C GLY A 48 -6.40 -10.81 -0.59
N PHE A 49 -5.83 -11.99 -0.76
CA PHE A 49 -5.37 -12.83 0.36
C PHE A 49 -3.89 -12.64 0.68
N ARG A 50 -3.56 -12.59 1.97
CA ARG A 50 -2.18 -12.47 2.49
C ARG A 50 -1.26 -13.54 1.92
N SER A 51 -1.74 -14.78 1.74
CA SER A 51 -0.97 -15.91 1.19
C SER A 51 -0.40 -15.64 -0.21
N ILE A 52 -1.11 -14.86 -1.03
CA ILE A 52 -0.69 -14.50 -2.39
C ILE A 52 0.30 -13.32 -2.35
N ILE A 53 0.17 -12.45 -1.36
CA ILE A 53 0.92 -11.19 -1.27
C ILE A 53 2.28 -11.38 -0.60
N VAL A 54 2.39 -12.30 0.35
CA VAL A 54 3.64 -12.57 1.08
C VAL A 54 4.82 -12.89 0.16
N PRO A 55 4.71 -13.80 -0.84
CA PRO A 55 5.83 -14.05 -1.77
C PRO A 55 6.27 -12.79 -2.53
N VAL A 56 5.32 -11.93 -2.90
CA VAL A 56 5.62 -10.66 -3.59
C VAL A 56 6.34 -9.69 -2.64
N ALA A 57 5.89 -9.58 -1.40
CA ALA A 57 6.52 -8.77 -0.38
C ALA A 57 7.96 -9.20 -0.11
N ASP A 58 8.19 -10.52 -0.02
CA ASP A 58 9.51 -11.10 0.21
C ASP A 58 10.47 -10.76 -0.95
N ILE A 59 10.03 -10.84 -2.21
CA ILE A 59 10.82 -10.43 -3.39
C ILE A 59 11.17 -8.93 -3.33
N LEU A 60 10.21 -8.09 -2.93
CA LEU A 60 10.39 -6.64 -2.85
C LEU A 60 11.08 -6.18 -1.55
N SER A 61 11.48 -7.10 -0.67
CA SER A 61 12.05 -6.81 0.65
C SER A 61 11.15 -5.93 1.53
N ILE A 62 9.84 -6.12 1.43
CA ILE A 62 8.83 -5.43 2.26
C ILE A 62 8.54 -6.31 3.49
N PRO A 63 8.70 -5.79 4.73
CA PRO A 63 8.41 -6.56 5.94
C PRO A 63 6.96 -7.03 5.99
N ARG A 64 6.72 -8.26 6.47
CA ARG A 64 5.39 -8.87 6.51
C ARG A 64 4.40 -8.12 7.41
N GLU A 65 4.91 -7.38 8.38
CA GLU A 65 4.14 -6.49 9.27
C GLU A 65 3.57 -5.26 8.53
N ARG A 66 4.04 -5.00 7.30
CA ARG A 66 3.56 -3.93 6.43
C ARG A 66 2.63 -4.42 5.32
N ILE A 67 2.16 -5.66 5.44
CA ILE A 67 1.14 -6.23 4.57
C ILE A 67 -0.20 -6.15 5.31
N TYR A 68 -1.22 -5.60 4.65
CA TYR A 68 -2.60 -5.56 5.09
C TYR A 68 -3.47 -6.19 4.00
N ALA A 69 -4.00 -7.37 4.27
CA ALA A 69 -4.78 -8.14 3.32
C ALA A 69 -5.66 -9.13 4.06
N ASN A 70 -6.68 -9.66 3.38
CA ASN A 70 -7.56 -10.66 3.97
C ASN A 70 -6.76 -11.93 4.31
N GLU A 71 -7.01 -12.50 5.48
CA GLU A 71 -6.40 -13.76 5.90
C GLU A 71 -7.42 -14.89 5.78
N LEU A 72 -7.01 -16.00 5.17
CA LEU A 72 -7.83 -17.20 5.09
C LEU A 72 -7.57 -18.06 6.32
N ILE A 73 -8.64 -18.44 7.01
CA ILE A 73 -8.57 -19.35 8.16
C ILE A 73 -8.76 -20.77 7.64
N TYR A 74 -7.82 -21.64 8.00
CA TYR A 74 -7.88 -23.08 7.74
C TYR A 74 -7.95 -23.82 9.07
N ASP A 75 -8.62 -24.97 9.11
CA ASP A 75 -8.61 -25.84 10.28
C ASP A 75 -7.31 -26.65 10.36
N SER A 76 -7.19 -27.48 11.40
CA SER A 76 -6.05 -28.39 11.58
C SER A 76 -5.90 -29.48 10.51
N HIS A 77 -6.84 -29.57 9.57
CA HIS A 77 -6.85 -30.53 8.47
C HIS A 77 -6.72 -29.84 7.10
N ASP A 78 -6.25 -28.59 7.08
CA ASP A 78 -6.14 -27.72 5.88
C ASP A 78 -7.48 -27.49 5.15
N GLN A 79 -8.61 -27.66 5.84
CA GLN A 79 -9.92 -27.31 5.28
C GLN A 79 -10.22 -25.83 5.48
N TYR A 80 -10.70 -25.19 4.41
CA TYR A 80 -11.13 -23.80 4.43
C TYR A 80 -12.26 -23.60 5.45
N MET A 81 -12.00 -22.76 6.46
CA MET A 81 -12.95 -22.43 7.53
C MET A 81 -13.62 -21.06 7.33
N GLY A 82 -13.02 -20.19 6.53
CA GLY A 82 -13.52 -18.83 6.29
C GLY A 82 -12.40 -17.81 6.09
N PHE A 83 -12.71 -16.54 6.31
CA PHE A 83 -11.76 -15.44 6.36
C PHE A 83 -11.75 -14.84 7.77
N ASP A 84 -10.64 -14.25 8.20
CA ASP A 84 -10.57 -13.55 9.49
C ASP A 84 -11.39 -12.26 9.42
N GLU A 85 -12.59 -12.27 10.01
CA GLU A 85 -13.50 -11.12 10.08
C GLU A 85 -12.95 -9.96 10.94
N ASN A 86 -11.85 -10.16 11.68
CA ASN A 86 -11.20 -9.10 12.45
C ASN A 86 -10.23 -8.26 11.62
N GLU A 87 -9.89 -8.67 10.39
CA GLU A 87 -9.03 -7.88 9.53
C GLU A 87 -9.75 -6.60 9.06
N PRO A 88 -9.11 -5.41 9.10
CA PRO A 88 -9.74 -4.15 8.71
C PRO A 88 -10.27 -4.14 7.27
N THR A 89 -9.85 -5.07 6.42
CA THR A 89 -10.22 -5.18 5.00
C THR A 89 -11.49 -5.97 4.72
N SER A 90 -12.15 -6.52 5.75
CA SER A 90 -13.28 -7.47 5.64
C SER A 90 -14.65 -6.83 5.42
N ASP A 91 -14.82 -5.56 5.77
CA ASP A 91 -16.09 -4.85 5.67
C ASP A 91 -15.95 -3.70 4.67
N SER A 92 -16.97 -3.48 3.83
CA SER A 92 -16.97 -2.46 2.76
C SER A 92 -17.95 -1.32 3.03
N GLY A 93 -18.57 -1.26 4.23
CA GLY A 93 -19.70 -0.37 4.51
C GLY A 93 -19.42 0.94 5.27
N SER A 94 -18.25 1.14 5.86
CA SER A 94 -17.93 2.39 6.58
C SER A 94 -16.55 2.92 6.22
N LYS A 95 -16.34 4.24 6.25
CA LYS A 95 -15.03 4.88 5.97
C LYS A 95 -13.90 4.46 6.95
N ILE A 96 -14.16 3.51 7.85
CA ILE A 96 -13.25 2.97 8.86
C ILE A 96 -12.73 1.56 8.47
N VAL A 97 -13.17 1.01 7.35
CA VAL A 97 -12.79 -0.34 6.88
C VAL A 97 -12.19 -0.26 5.45
N GLY A 98 -11.52 -1.33 5.01
CA GLY A 98 -10.81 -1.39 3.73
C GLY A 98 -9.51 -0.59 3.67
N LYS A 99 -9.11 -0.20 2.45
CA LYS A 99 -7.87 0.54 2.19
C LYS A 99 -7.84 1.90 2.88
N ALA A 100 -8.98 2.61 2.89
CA ALA A 100 -9.14 3.87 3.61
C ALA A 100 -8.94 3.70 5.13
N GLY A 101 -9.52 2.64 5.71
CA GLY A 101 -9.32 2.29 7.13
C GLY A 101 -7.85 2.04 7.47
N VAL A 102 -7.15 1.27 6.64
CA VAL A 102 -5.70 1.03 6.80
C VAL A 102 -4.90 2.34 6.72
N CYS A 103 -5.21 3.20 5.75
CA CYS A 103 -4.58 4.53 5.63
C CYS A 103 -4.76 5.36 6.90
N GLY A 104 -6.00 5.45 7.41
CA GLY A 104 -6.32 6.19 8.63
C GLY A 104 -5.61 5.63 9.87
N MET A 105 -5.58 4.30 10.01
CA MET A 105 -4.85 3.62 11.08
C MET A 105 -3.35 3.91 11.00
N LEU A 106 -2.74 3.83 9.81
CA LEU A 106 -1.31 4.10 9.63
C LEU A 106 -0.95 5.53 10.03
N LYS A 107 -1.74 6.52 9.62
CA LYS A 107 -1.54 7.92 10.02
C LYS A 107 -1.66 8.10 11.53
N LYS A 108 -2.69 7.49 12.15
CA LYS A 108 -2.90 7.57 13.60
C LYS A 108 -1.80 6.88 14.40
N LYS A 109 -1.35 5.70 13.95
CA LYS A 109 -0.37 4.86 14.67
C LYS A 109 1.04 5.41 14.56
N TYR A 110 1.43 5.92 13.39
CA TYR A 110 2.81 6.31 13.12
C TYR A 110 3.02 7.82 12.91
N GLY A 111 1.95 8.63 12.95
CA GLY A 111 2.02 10.09 12.85
C GLY A 111 2.44 10.60 11.47
N TYR A 112 2.14 9.83 10.43
CA TYR A 112 2.55 10.15 9.07
C TYR A 112 1.89 11.42 8.53
N LYS A 113 2.72 12.35 8.03
CA LYS A 113 2.27 13.63 7.45
C LYS A 113 1.96 13.54 5.96
N ASN A 114 2.64 12.65 5.24
CA ASN A 114 2.54 12.49 3.79
C ASN A 114 2.33 11.01 3.42
N LEU A 115 1.06 10.57 3.41
CA LEU A 115 0.66 9.24 3.00
C LEU A 115 0.21 9.25 1.53
N VAL A 116 0.95 8.58 0.65
CA VAL A 116 0.61 8.44 -0.77
C VAL A 116 0.00 7.06 -1.01
N MET A 117 -1.20 7.04 -1.60
CA MET A 117 -1.86 5.83 -2.06
C MET A 117 -1.60 5.64 -3.55
N ILE A 118 -1.18 4.44 -3.97
CA ILE A 118 -0.93 4.12 -5.38
C ILE A 118 -1.75 2.88 -5.75
N GLY A 119 -2.59 2.99 -6.77
CA GLY A 119 -3.43 1.88 -7.21
C GLY A 119 -4.25 2.19 -8.45
N ASP A 120 -4.86 1.17 -9.04
CA ASP A 120 -5.64 1.27 -10.27
C ASP A 120 -7.15 1.29 -10.03
N GLY A 121 -7.59 0.98 -8.82
CA GLY A 121 -8.99 0.70 -8.49
C GLY A 121 -9.71 1.89 -7.86
N ALA A 122 -11.04 1.86 -7.94
CA ALA A 122 -11.90 2.85 -7.28
C ALA A 122 -11.70 2.85 -5.76
N THR A 123 -11.48 1.69 -5.14
CA THR A 123 -11.22 1.59 -3.69
C THR A 123 -9.85 2.17 -3.28
N ASP A 124 -8.90 2.26 -4.22
CA ASP A 124 -7.63 2.96 -3.99
C ASP A 124 -7.84 4.47 -4.03
N LEU A 125 -8.60 4.95 -5.02
CA LEU A 125 -9.00 6.36 -5.14
C LEU A 125 -9.76 6.82 -3.89
N GLU A 126 -10.72 6.04 -3.41
CA GLU A 126 -11.52 6.34 -2.22
C GLU A 126 -10.70 6.37 -0.93
N ALA A 127 -9.48 5.84 -0.92
CA ALA A 127 -8.59 5.90 0.24
C ALA A 127 -7.93 7.28 0.42
N ALA A 128 -8.13 8.21 -0.52
CA ALA A 128 -7.72 9.60 -0.41
C ALA A 128 -8.96 10.53 -0.40
N PRO A 129 -9.34 11.12 0.74
CA PRO A 129 -8.78 10.96 2.09
C PRO A 129 -9.16 9.61 2.75
N PRO A 130 -8.36 9.10 3.73
CA PRO A 130 -7.38 9.82 4.56
C PRO A 130 -5.93 9.86 4.07
N ALA A 131 -5.57 9.18 2.98
CA ALA A 131 -4.30 9.44 2.29
C ALA A 131 -4.24 10.90 1.81
N ASP A 132 -3.03 11.47 1.77
CA ASP A 132 -2.79 12.87 1.42
C ASP A 132 -2.68 13.07 -0.10
N THR A 133 -2.34 12.00 -0.83
CA THR A 133 -2.21 12.03 -2.29
C THR A 133 -2.57 10.66 -2.84
N PHE A 134 -3.32 10.65 -3.93
CA PHE A 134 -3.59 9.44 -4.69
C PHE A 134 -2.94 9.50 -6.07
N ILE A 135 -2.12 8.48 -6.37
CA ILE A 135 -1.53 8.26 -7.69
C ILE A 135 -2.27 7.08 -8.34
N GLY A 136 -3.04 7.38 -9.38
CA GLY A 136 -3.70 6.37 -10.19
C GLY A 136 -2.70 5.63 -11.08
N PHE A 137 -2.75 4.30 -11.06
CA PHE A 137 -1.90 3.45 -11.90
C PHE A 137 -2.72 2.81 -13.04
N GLY A 138 -2.29 3.02 -14.28
CA GLY A 138 -2.95 2.54 -15.48
C GLY A 138 -2.16 1.54 -16.32
N GLY A 139 -1.03 1.01 -15.83
CA GLY A 139 -0.14 0.18 -16.66
C GLY A 139 -0.72 -1.18 -17.04
N ASN A 140 -1.64 -1.72 -16.24
CA ASN A 140 -2.36 -2.95 -16.58
C ASN A 140 -3.71 -2.67 -17.27
N ALA A 141 -4.48 -1.72 -16.73
CA ALA A 141 -5.76 -1.30 -17.28
C ALA A 141 -6.03 0.16 -16.90
N ILE A 142 -6.48 0.95 -17.87
CA ILE A 142 -6.87 2.35 -17.63
C ILE A 142 -8.36 2.39 -17.29
N ARG A 143 -8.69 2.84 -16.08
CA ARG A 143 -10.06 3.11 -15.66
C ARG A 143 -10.30 4.61 -15.67
N THR A 144 -11.20 5.09 -16.52
CA THR A 144 -11.49 6.53 -16.68
C THR A 144 -11.81 7.21 -15.35
N ALA A 145 -12.67 6.59 -14.51
CA ALA A 145 -13.01 7.14 -13.20
C ALA A 145 -11.81 7.33 -12.26
N VAL A 146 -10.82 6.43 -12.34
CA VAL A 146 -9.60 6.50 -11.52
C VAL A 146 -8.63 7.52 -12.09
N LYS A 147 -8.49 7.57 -13.42
CA LYS A 147 -7.66 8.56 -14.10
C LYS A 147 -8.14 9.99 -13.84
N ASP A 148 -9.45 10.21 -13.93
CA ASP A 148 -10.04 11.54 -13.77
C ASP A 148 -10.09 11.98 -12.29
N GLY A 149 -10.08 11.02 -11.35
CA GLY A 149 -10.09 11.27 -9.92
C GLY A 149 -8.73 11.37 -9.26
N ALA A 150 -7.64 10.99 -9.93
CA ALA A 150 -6.30 10.97 -9.33
C ALA A 150 -5.61 12.33 -9.35
N ASP A 151 -4.87 12.64 -8.28
CA ASP A 151 -3.99 13.81 -8.23
C ASP A 151 -2.88 13.71 -9.28
N TRP A 152 -2.43 12.47 -9.52
CA TRP A 152 -1.49 12.14 -10.57
C TRP A 152 -1.81 10.76 -11.15
N PHE A 153 -1.67 10.59 -12.46
CA PHE A 153 -1.91 9.31 -13.13
C PHE A 153 -0.69 8.90 -13.94
N VAL A 154 -0.26 7.65 -13.78
CA VAL A 154 0.89 7.07 -14.47
C VAL A 154 0.55 5.72 -15.08
N THR A 155 1.18 5.39 -16.20
CA THR A 155 1.00 4.10 -16.87
C THR A 155 2.24 3.21 -16.78
N SER A 156 3.36 3.73 -16.25
CA SER A 156 4.57 2.98 -15.98
C SER A 156 5.14 3.36 -14.62
N PHE A 157 5.77 2.40 -13.94
CA PHE A 157 6.49 2.67 -12.69
C PHE A 157 7.82 3.36 -12.91
N ASP A 158 8.35 3.35 -14.13
CA ASP A 158 9.51 4.15 -14.50
C ASP A 158 9.26 5.64 -14.37
N ASP A 159 8.02 6.09 -14.67
CA ASP A 159 7.65 7.51 -14.56
C ASP A 159 7.71 7.97 -13.09
N LEU A 160 7.24 7.11 -12.18
CA LEU A 160 7.38 7.34 -10.74
C LEU A 160 8.84 7.28 -10.30
N HIS A 161 9.58 6.26 -10.73
CA HIS A 161 10.98 6.10 -10.35
C HIS A 161 11.83 7.32 -10.78
N LYS A 162 11.65 7.83 -12.00
CA LYS A 162 12.34 9.04 -12.48
C LYS A 162 12.02 10.28 -11.66
N SER A 163 10.80 10.39 -11.13
CA SER A 163 10.40 11.53 -10.28
C SER A 163 11.02 11.50 -8.87
N LEU A 164 11.61 10.36 -8.47
CA LEU A 164 12.27 10.20 -7.18
C LEU A 164 13.78 10.47 -7.22
N GLN A 165 14.35 10.63 -8.43
CA GLN A 165 15.77 10.94 -8.68
C GLN A 165 16.02 12.44 -8.60
#